data_AF-A0A7I7YBZ5-F1
#
_entry.id   AF-A0A7I7YBZ5-F1
#
_cell.length_a   1.000
_cell.length_b   1.000
_cell.length_c   1.000
_cell.angle_alpha   90.00
_cell.angle_beta   90.00
_cell.angle_gamma   90.00
#
_symmetry.space_group_name_H-M   'P 1'
#
loop_
_entity.id
_entity.type
_entity.pdbx_description
1 polymer ?
#
loop_
_entity_poly.entity_id
_entity_poly.type
_entity_poly.pdbx_seq_one_letter_code
_entity_poly.pdbx_strand_id
1 'polypeptide(L)'
;MAVSRLCPFWRDPETGRIVVGNPFDHLPSLPVRPGVVVTLAVLLGSTAFDSFSSSPTWRGFADQLTRDFGAPATLSSSVLRTLGLIVFISVVAVTFSLAARATGGVDRDQRRALPGQMAHSLIPIVVGYIFAHYLSYLVERGQQAVFSLVDPFGRAHLHVAYVLSAHPPVLAAIKVACVVTGHIVAVIAAHDRALRLLPAGHQLTGQLTMMLVMVGYTFTGLYLLFGG
;
A
#
# COMPACT_ATOMS: atom_id res chain seq x y z
N MET A 1 1.04 6.71 -12.10
CA MET A 1 2.27 6.23 -12.78
C MET A 1 2.99 5.08 -12.05
N ALA A 2 2.94 4.98 -10.72
CA ALA A 2 3.60 3.88 -9.99
C ALA A 2 2.83 2.55 -10.10
N VAL A 3 1.55 2.51 -9.68
CA VAL A 3 0.72 1.30 -9.73
C VAL A 3 0.50 0.77 -11.15
N SER A 4 0.47 1.65 -12.15
CA SER A 4 0.37 1.25 -13.57
C SER A 4 1.53 0.39 -14.05
N ARG A 5 2.65 0.30 -13.31
CA ARG A 5 3.77 -0.57 -13.65
C ARG A 5 3.52 -2.05 -13.33
N LEU A 6 2.44 -2.38 -12.63
CA LEU A 6 1.92 -3.73 -12.44
C LEU A 6 0.83 -4.12 -13.47
N CYS A 7 0.55 -3.25 -14.44
CA CYS A 7 -0.46 -3.55 -15.45
C CYS A 7 0.09 -4.58 -16.46
N PRO A 8 -0.63 -5.68 -16.74
CA PRO A 8 -0.23 -6.64 -17.78
C PRO A 8 -0.31 -6.04 -19.20
N PHE A 9 -0.95 -4.87 -19.33
CA PHE A 9 -1.04 -4.11 -20.56
C PHE A 9 -0.13 -2.89 -20.49
N TRP A 10 0.82 -2.77 -21.42
CA TRP A 10 1.61 -1.55 -21.58
C TRP A 10 1.81 -1.19 -23.04
N ARG A 11 2.27 0.03 -23.29
CA ARG A 11 2.67 0.46 -24.64
C ARG A 11 4.15 0.23 -24.84
N ASP A 12 4.47 -0.45 -25.94
CA ASP A 12 5.83 -0.57 -26.45
C ASP A 12 6.37 0.83 -26.83
N PRO A 13 7.53 1.25 -26.30
CA PRO A 13 8.14 2.55 -26.60
C PRO A 13 8.55 2.72 -28.08
N GLU A 14 8.90 1.62 -28.75
CA GLU A 14 9.41 1.64 -30.13
C GLU A 14 8.27 1.56 -31.15
N THR A 15 7.29 0.70 -30.88
CA THR A 15 6.19 0.44 -31.84
C THR A 15 4.89 1.17 -31.52
N GLY A 16 4.75 1.71 -30.31
CA GLY A 16 3.55 2.41 -29.84
C GLY A 16 2.31 1.51 -29.63
N ARG A 17 2.42 0.20 -29.91
CA ARG A 17 1.33 -0.76 -29.78
C ARG A 17 1.12 -1.17 -28.32
N ILE A 18 -0.11 -1.56 -27.99
CA ILE A 18 -0.40 -2.17 -26.68
C ILE A 18 0.10 -3.62 -26.74
N VAL A 19 1.04 -3.94 -25.87
CA VAL A 19 1.59 -5.28 -25.70
C VAL A 19 1.04 -5.86 -24.40
N VAL A 20 0.69 -7.14 -24.45
CA VAL A 20 0.34 -7.95 -23.28
C VAL A 20 1.56 -8.75 -22.90
N GLY A 21 1.95 -8.70 -21.64
CA GLY A 21 3.00 -9.59 -21.16
C GLY A 21 3.14 -9.55 -19.65
N ASN A 22 4.29 -10.02 -19.18
CA ASN A 22 4.48 -10.26 -17.77
C ASN A 22 4.60 -8.92 -16.98
N PRO A 23 3.70 -8.65 -16.00
CA PRO A 23 3.79 -7.45 -15.15
C PRO A 23 5.14 -7.28 -14.45
N PHE A 24 5.86 -8.37 -14.20
CA PHE A 24 7.17 -8.37 -13.57
C PHE A 24 8.26 -7.73 -14.42
N ASP A 25 8.15 -7.79 -15.75
CA ASP A 25 9.13 -7.19 -16.66
C ASP A 25 8.99 -5.66 -16.69
N HIS A 26 7.78 -5.16 -16.41
CA HIS A 26 7.47 -3.74 -16.45
C HIS A 26 7.67 -3.04 -15.10
N LEU A 27 7.61 -3.77 -13.98
CA LEU A 27 7.85 -3.27 -12.62
C LEU A 27 9.17 -2.48 -12.47
N PRO A 28 10.33 -2.96 -12.97
CA PRO A 28 11.61 -2.24 -12.86
C PRO A 28 11.69 -0.95 -13.67
N SER A 29 10.75 -0.73 -14.61
CA SER A 29 10.71 0.49 -15.44
C SER A 29 10.22 1.73 -14.69
N LEU A 30 9.97 1.62 -13.38
CA LEU A 30 9.60 2.76 -12.54
C LEU A 30 10.73 3.81 -12.54
N PRO A 31 10.49 5.03 -13.06
CA PRO A 31 11.51 6.06 -13.09
C PRO A 31 11.86 6.48 -11.66
N VAL A 32 13.14 6.41 -11.30
CA VAL A 32 13.64 6.83 -9.99
C VAL A 32 13.66 8.36 -9.93
N ARG A 33 12.56 8.95 -9.45
CA ARG A 33 12.40 10.41 -9.28
C ARG A 33 12.38 10.78 -7.79
N PRO A 34 12.85 11.99 -7.43
CA PRO A 34 12.63 12.51 -6.08
C PRO A 34 11.12 12.50 -5.77
N GLY A 35 10.74 11.83 -4.69
CA GLY A 35 9.34 11.71 -4.24
C GLY A 35 8.68 10.35 -4.44
N VAL A 36 9.24 9.43 -5.25
CA VAL A 36 8.61 8.10 -5.48
C VAL A 36 8.41 7.31 -4.19
N VAL A 37 9.42 7.30 -3.31
CA VAL A 37 9.34 6.64 -2.00
C VAL A 37 8.24 7.27 -1.14
N VAL A 38 8.15 8.60 -1.14
CA VAL A 38 7.12 9.33 -0.39
C VAL A 38 5.74 9.01 -0.95
N THR A 39 5.57 8.96 -2.27
CA THR A 39 4.29 8.58 -2.88
C THR A 39 3.86 7.18 -2.47
N LEU A 40 4.79 6.21 -2.47
CA LEU A 40 4.47 4.84 -2.06
C LEU A 40 4.22 4.74 -0.55
N ALA A 41 4.94 5.50 0.26
CA ALA A 41 4.70 5.62 1.69
C ALA A 41 3.34 6.27 1.99
N VAL A 42 2.91 7.25 1.19
CA VAL A 42 1.56 7.83 1.27
C VAL A 42 0.52 6.76 0.95
N LEU A 43 0.68 6.02 -0.15
CA LEU A 43 -0.28 4.98 -0.54
C LEU A 43 -0.42 3.88 0.51
N LEU A 44 0.71 3.36 1.03
CA LEU A 44 0.69 2.31 2.03
C LEU A 44 0.29 2.82 3.42
N GLY A 45 0.90 3.92 3.86
CA GLY A 45 0.69 4.52 5.18
C GLY A 45 -0.72 5.07 5.39
N SER A 46 -1.33 5.67 4.36
CA SER A 46 -2.73 6.11 4.44
C SER A 46 -3.70 4.94 4.57
N THR A 47 -3.50 3.86 3.80
CA THR A 47 -4.34 2.65 3.87
C THR A 47 -4.21 1.97 5.24
N ALA A 48 -2.97 1.90 5.77
CA ALA A 48 -2.72 1.36 7.10
C ALA A 48 -3.37 2.24 8.19
N PHE A 49 -3.25 3.57 8.08
CA PHE A 49 -3.88 4.49 9.03
C PHE A 49 -5.41 4.45 8.96
N ASP A 50 -6.00 4.34 7.77
CA ASP A 50 -7.46 4.21 7.59
C ASP A 50 -7.99 3.03 8.42
N SER A 51 -7.34 1.88 8.28
CA SER A 51 -7.65 0.65 9.04
C SER A 51 -7.47 0.86 10.55
N PHE A 52 -6.31 1.38 10.96
CA PHE A 52 -6.02 1.65 12.37
C PHE A 52 -6.99 2.64 12.99
N SER A 53 -7.41 3.67 12.25
CA SER A 53 -8.31 4.72 12.73
C SER A 53 -9.73 4.22 13.02
N SER A 54 -10.10 3.06 12.46
CA SER A 54 -11.38 2.39 12.73
C SER A 54 -11.36 1.52 13.99
N SER A 55 -10.18 1.21 14.53
CA SER A 55 -10.02 0.39 15.75
C SER A 55 -10.72 1.01 16.96
N PRO A 56 -11.29 0.21 17.88
CA PRO A 56 -11.82 0.70 19.14
C PRO A 56 -10.74 1.40 19.97
N THR A 57 -9.50 0.92 19.92
CA THR A 57 -8.35 1.46 20.65
C THR A 57 -8.04 2.89 20.23
N TRP A 58 -7.92 3.15 18.92
CA TRP A 58 -7.69 4.50 18.42
C TRP A 58 -8.87 5.42 18.73
N ARG A 59 -10.10 4.95 18.54
CA ARG A 59 -11.31 5.74 18.84
C ARG A 59 -11.37 6.16 20.31
N GLY A 60 -11.13 5.24 21.24
CA GLY A 60 -11.11 5.54 22.67
C GLY A 60 -10.01 6.54 23.04
N PHE A 61 -8.80 6.37 22.50
CA PHE A 61 -7.69 7.31 22.68
C PHE A 61 -8.01 8.70 22.12
N ALA A 62 -8.56 8.77 20.91
CA ALA A 62 -8.92 10.03 20.26
C ALA A 62 -10.02 10.78 21.01
N ASP A 63 -11.01 10.05 21.52
CA ASP A 63 -12.10 10.61 22.31
C ASP A 63 -11.59 11.16 23.64
N GLN A 64 -10.66 10.45 24.30
CA GLN A 64 -10.04 10.92 25.55
C GLN A 64 -9.25 12.21 25.35
N LEU A 65 -8.33 12.23 24.38
CA LEU A 65 -7.54 13.42 24.06
C LEU A 65 -8.40 14.62 23.66
N THR A 66 -9.48 14.38 22.91
CA THR A 66 -10.39 15.45 22.49
C THR A 66 -11.10 16.10 23.68
N ARG A 67 -11.45 15.32 24.72
CA ARG A 67 -12.03 15.84 25.96
C ARG A 67 -11.03 16.67 26.76
N ASP A 68 -9.77 16.24 26.83
CA ASP A 68 -8.74 16.89 27.66
C ASP A 68 -8.28 18.25 27.09
N PHE A 69 -8.29 18.41 25.76
CA PHE A 69 -7.78 19.62 25.09
C PHE A 69 -8.74 20.82 25.08
N GLY A 70 -10.02 20.65 25.45
CA GLY A 70 -11.00 21.74 25.56
C GLY A 70 -11.32 22.52 24.26
N ALA A 71 -10.78 22.09 23.11
CA ALA A 71 -11.02 22.69 21.80
C ALA A 71 -12.26 22.09 21.11
N PRO A 72 -12.82 22.74 20.06
CA PRO A 72 -13.96 22.20 19.34
C PRO A 72 -13.70 20.78 18.85
N ALA A 73 -14.61 19.85 19.17
CA ALA A 73 -14.42 18.41 18.94
C ALA A 73 -14.06 18.07 17.48
N THR A 74 -14.62 18.82 16.52
CA THR A 74 -14.33 18.67 15.09
C THR A 74 -12.89 19.02 14.74
N LEU A 75 -12.34 20.09 15.34
CA LEU A 75 -10.97 20.55 15.10
C LEU A 75 -9.97 19.57 15.73
N SER A 76 -10.18 19.18 16.98
CA SER A 76 -9.33 18.22 17.69
C SER A 76 -9.26 16.87 16.98
N SER A 77 -10.41 16.35 16.54
CA SER A 77 -10.48 15.08 15.80
C SER A 77 -9.77 15.16 14.45
N SER A 78 -9.93 16.26 13.71
CA SER A 78 -9.29 16.46 12.41
C SER A 78 -7.77 16.57 12.54
N VAL A 79 -7.28 17.32 13.53
CA VAL A 79 -5.85 17.46 13.81
C VAL A 79 -5.25 16.12 14.21
N LEU A 80 -5.90 15.39 15.13
CA LEU A 80 -5.39 14.11 15.60
C LEU A 80 -5.35 13.05 14.48
N ARG A 81 -6.37 13.00 13.62
CA ARG A 81 -6.37 12.13 12.43
C ARG A 81 -5.26 12.51 11.45
N THR A 82 -5.03 13.80 11.24
CA THR A 82 -3.97 14.29 10.36
C THR A 82 -2.58 13.94 10.90
N LEU A 83 -2.36 14.10 12.21
CA LEU A 83 -1.12 13.70 12.86
C LEU A 83 -0.91 12.19 12.78
N GLY A 84 -1.93 11.39 13.07
CA GLY A 84 -1.88 9.94 12.93
C GLY A 84 -1.51 9.50 11.51
N LEU A 85 -2.13 10.12 10.50
CA LEU A 85 -1.80 9.89 9.10
C LEU A 85 -0.34 10.21 8.78
N ILE A 86 0.16 11.39 9.19
CA ILE A 86 1.55 11.80 8.98
C ILE A 86 2.52 10.82 9.66
N VAL A 87 2.20 10.35 10.87
CA VAL A 87 3.01 9.36 11.59
C VAL A 87 3.11 8.07 10.80
N PHE A 88 2.00 7.50 10.33
CA PHE A 88 2.02 6.25 9.56
C PHE A 88 2.80 6.39 8.25
N ILE A 89 2.60 7.49 7.51
CA ILE A 89 3.36 7.78 6.28
C ILE A 89 4.86 7.89 6.59
N SER A 90 5.21 8.58 7.67
CA SER A 90 6.60 8.78 8.09
C SER A 90 7.25 7.46 8.51
N VAL A 91 6.54 6.61 9.25
CA VAL A 91 7.03 5.28 9.65
C VAL A 91 7.37 4.45 8.42
N VAL A 92 6.48 4.37 7.42
CA VAL A 92 6.76 3.63 6.19
C VAL A 92 7.95 4.25 5.44
N ALA A 93 7.95 5.56 5.22
CA ALA A 93 9.02 6.24 4.49
C ALA A 93 10.40 6.04 5.16
N VAL A 94 10.46 6.15 6.48
CA VAL A 94 11.69 6.02 7.28
C VAL A 94 12.15 4.57 7.33
N THR A 95 11.29 3.63 7.73
CA THR A 95 11.69 2.22 7.87
C THR A 95 12.13 1.61 6.54
N PHE A 96 11.41 1.88 5.45
CA PHE A 96 11.81 1.46 4.11
C PHE A 96 13.14 2.09 3.67
N SER A 97 13.29 3.41 3.86
CA SER A 97 14.52 4.11 3.46
C SER A 97 15.73 3.65 4.28
N LEU A 98 15.55 3.42 5.58
CA LEU A 98 16.61 2.90 6.44
C LEU A 98 17.01 1.49 6.03
N ALA A 99 16.05 0.62 5.74
CA ALA A 99 16.33 -0.74 5.29
C ALA A 99 17.11 -0.77 3.97
N ALA A 100 16.67 0.01 2.97
CA ALA A 100 17.40 0.12 1.70
C ALA A 100 18.83 0.67 1.91
N ARG A 101 19.00 1.61 2.84
CA ARG A 101 20.30 2.25 3.14
C ARG A 101 21.20 1.43 4.06
N ALA A 102 20.71 0.36 4.69
CA ALA A 102 21.48 -0.47 5.61
C ALA A 102 22.54 -1.32 4.90
N THR A 103 22.49 -1.39 3.57
CA THR A 103 23.45 -2.18 2.78
C THR A 103 24.89 -1.67 2.94
N GLY A 104 25.81 -2.58 3.25
CA GLY A 104 27.25 -2.31 3.27
C GLY A 104 27.90 -2.29 1.88
N GLY A 105 29.16 -1.86 1.81
CA GLY A 105 29.96 -1.93 0.58
C GLY A 105 29.59 -0.95 -0.54
N VAL A 106 28.70 0.01 -0.29
CA VAL A 106 28.29 1.07 -1.23
C VAL A 106 28.74 2.45 -0.75
N ASP A 107 29.10 3.31 -1.70
CA ASP A 107 29.48 4.70 -1.41
C ASP A 107 28.29 5.53 -0.86
N ARG A 108 28.55 6.78 -0.45
CA ARG A 108 27.52 7.65 0.14
C ARG A 108 26.42 8.04 -0.84
N ASP A 109 26.73 8.22 -2.11
CA ASP A 109 25.80 8.68 -3.14
C ASP A 109 24.92 7.51 -3.62
N GLN A 110 25.52 6.35 -3.87
CA GLN A 110 24.82 5.09 -4.12
C GLN A 110 23.87 4.77 -2.98
N ARG A 111 24.34 4.84 -1.72
CA ARG A 111 23.49 4.60 -0.55
C ARG A 111 22.30 5.55 -0.50
N ARG A 112 22.46 6.83 -0.88
CA ARG A 112 21.33 7.78 -0.95
C ARG A 112 20.33 7.45 -2.06
N ALA A 113 20.78 6.85 -3.16
CA ALA A 113 19.92 6.47 -4.28
C ALA A 113 19.15 5.15 -4.08
N LEU A 114 19.66 4.24 -3.22
CA LEU A 114 19.08 2.90 -3.01
C LEU A 114 17.57 2.88 -2.70
N PRO A 115 17.02 3.72 -1.80
CA PRO A 115 15.57 3.73 -1.54
C PRO A 115 14.75 3.95 -2.82
N GLY A 116 15.15 4.89 -3.67
CA GLY A 116 14.47 5.15 -4.93
C GLY A 116 14.59 3.98 -5.92
N GLN A 117 15.74 3.32 -5.96
CA GLN A 117 15.99 2.19 -6.87
C GLN A 117 15.27 0.90 -6.44
N MET A 118 14.95 0.76 -5.15
CA MET A 118 14.20 -0.37 -4.59
C MET A 118 12.69 -0.10 -4.49
N ALA A 119 12.25 1.15 -4.72
CA ALA A 119 10.87 1.57 -4.48
C ALA A 119 9.80 0.73 -5.19
N HIS A 120 10.11 0.19 -6.37
CA HIS A 120 9.17 -0.65 -7.12
C HIS A 120 8.73 -1.92 -6.36
N SER A 121 9.52 -2.41 -5.41
CA SER A 121 9.15 -3.55 -4.59
C SER A 121 8.00 -3.28 -3.61
N LEU A 122 7.70 -2.01 -3.30
CA LEU A 122 6.52 -1.65 -2.49
C LEU A 122 5.21 -1.69 -3.28
N ILE A 123 5.26 -1.56 -4.61
CA ILE A 123 4.05 -1.44 -5.43
C ILE A 123 3.13 -2.65 -5.24
N PRO A 124 3.61 -3.91 -5.27
CA PRO A 124 2.74 -5.07 -5.08
C PRO A 124 2.09 -5.13 -3.70
N ILE A 125 2.77 -4.67 -2.65
CA ILE A 125 2.21 -4.56 -1.29
C ILE A 125 1.07 -3.56 -1.27
N VAL A 126 1.30 -2.37 -1.84
CA VAL A 126 0.27 -1.32 -1.96
C VAL A 126 -0.95 -1.85 -2.69
N VAL A 127 -0.77 -2.54 -3.81
CA VAL A 127 -1.88 -3.13 -4.58
C VAL A 127 -2.63 -4.17 -3.77
N GLY A 128 -1.93 -5.13 -3.17
CA GLY A 128 -2.54 -6.18 -2.35
C GLY A 128 -3.37 -5.60 -1.20
N TYR A 129 -2.85 -4.57 -0.53
CA TYR A 129 -3.55 -3.85 0.54
C TYR A 129 -4.78 -3.11 0.05
N ILE A 130 -4.68 -2.33 -1.03
CA ILE A 130 -5.83 -1.58 -1.56
C ILE A 130 -6.98 -2.54 -1.87
N PHE A 131 -6.70 -3.68 -2.50
CA PHE A 131 -7.73 -4.69 -2.74
C PHE A 131 -8.25 -5.30 -1.43
N ALA A 132 -7.39 -5.67 -0.49
CA ALA A 132 -7.83 -6.25 0.78
C ALA A 132 -8.73 -5.29 1.60
N HIS A 133 -8.48 -3.99 1.55
CA HIS A 133 -9.25 -3.01 2.32
C HIS A 133 -10.47 -2.46 1.59
N TYR A 134 -10.38 -2.23 0.28
CA TYR A 134 -11.40 -1.51 -0.48
C TYR A 134 -12.22 -2.39 -1.44
N LEU A 135 -12.02 -3.71 -1.49
CA LEU A 135 -12.80 -4.59 -2.38
C LEU A 135 -14.32 -4.51 -2.12
N SER A 136 -14.75 -4.55 -0.87
CA SER A 136 -16.17 -4.43 -0.53
C SER A 136 -16.74 -3.07 -0.96
N TYR A 137 -15.98 -1.99 -0.75
CA TYR A 137 -16.37 -0.65 -1.22
C TYR A 137 -16.48 -0.62 -2.74
N LEU A 138 -15.49 -1.15 -3.46
CA LEU A 138 -15.47 -1.20 -4.91
C LEU A 138 -16.70 -1.93 -5.47
N VAL A 139 -17.03 -3.09 -4.91
CA VAL A 139 -18.15 -3.91 -5.40
C VAL A 139 -19.50 -3.32 -4.99
N GLU A 140 -19.69 -2.97 -3.73
CA GLU A 140 -21.01 -2.60 -3.20
C GLU A 140 -21.31 -1.12 -3.42
N ARG A 141 -20.35 -0.21 -3.11
CA ARG A 141 -20.52 1.22 -3.38
C ARG A 141 -20.33 1.56 -4.85
N GLY A 142 -19.56 0.77 -5.60
CA GLY A 142 -19.49 0.89 -7.06
C GLY A 142 -20.83 0.62 -7.74
N GLN A 143 -21.53 -0.44 -7.33
CA GLN A 143 -22.92 -0.69 -7.77
C GLN A 143 -23.82 0.50 -7.45
N GLN A 144 -23.77 1.00 -6.21
CA GLN A 144 -24.57 2.14 -5.79
C GLN A 144 -24.31 3.39 -6.66
N ALA A 145 -23.04 3.68 -6.97
CA ALA A 145 -22.68 4.81 -7.81
C ALA A 145 -23.23 4.67 -9.24
N VAL A 146 -23.16 3.47 -9.82
CA VAL A 146 -23.72 3.19 -11.15
C VAL A 146 -25.24 3.32 -11.13
N PHE A 147 -25.92 2.79 -10.12
CA PHE A 147 -27.38 2.90 -10.01
C PHE A 147 -27.83 4.34 -9.85
N SER A 148 -27.15 5.15 -9.04
CA SER A 148 -27.44 6.58 -8.92
C SER A 148 -27.23 7.35 -10.23
N LEU A 149 -26.30 6.90 -11.09
CA LEU A 149 -26.03 7.52 -12.38
C LEU A 149 -27.08 7.14 -13.43
N VAL A 150 -27.48 5.88 -13.46
CA VAL A 150 -28.41 5.32 -14.46
C VAL A 150 -29.87 5.61 -14.10
N ASP A 151 -30.19 5.69 -12.80
CA ASP A 151 -31.53 5.96 -12.30
C ASP A 151 -31.52 7.07 -11.23
N PRO A 152 -31.24 8.33 -11.63
CA PRO A 152 -31.14 9.46 -10.70
C PRO A 152 -32.47 9.80 -10.01
N PHE A 153 -33.60 9.37 -10.58
CA PHE A 153 -34.95 9.62 -10.04
C PHE A 153 -35.55 8.40 -9.30
N GLY A 154 -34.81 7.28 -9.19
CA GLY A 154 -35.23 6.11 -8.43
C GLY A 154 -36.42 5.34 -9.00
N ARG A 155 -36.64 5.39 -10.33
CA ARG A 155 -37.79 4.77 -11.01
C ARG A 155 -37.60 3.29 -11.35
N ALA A 156 -36.35 2.83 -11.44
CA ALA A 156 -35.99 1.48 -11.83
C ALA A 156 -35.83 0.52 -10.64
N HIS A 157 -35.96 1.00 -9.39
CA HIS A 157 -35.85 0.22 -8.16
C HIS A 157 -34.62 -0.70 -8.13
N LEU A 158 -33.45 -0.18 -8.55
CA LEU A 158 -32.20 -0.93 -8.57
C LEU A 158 -31.68 -1.13 -7.15
N HIS A 159 -31.37 -2.37 -6.78
CA HIS A 159 -30.89 -2.74 -5.44
C HIS A 159 -29.45 -3.23 -5.48
N VAL A 160 -28.62 -2.76 -4.54
CA VAL A 160 -27.23 -3.20 -4.38
C VAL A 160 -27.20 -4.65 -3.88
N ALA A 161 -26.44 -5.48 -4.59
CA ALA A 161 -26.17 -6.84 -4.16
C ALA A 161 -24.99 -6.87 -3.18
N TYR A 162 -25.28 -7.10 -1.91
CA TYR A 162 -24.31 -7.21 -0.81
C TYR A 162 -23.66 -8.60 -0.72
N VAL A 163 -23.23 -9.16 -1.85
CA VAL A 163 -22.74 -10.55 -1.95
C VAL A 163 -21.54 -10.79 -1.03
N LEU A 164 -20.59 -9.86 -0.98
CA LEU A 164 -19.39 -9.98 -0.14
C LEU A 164 -19.72 -9.84 1.35
N SER A 165 -20.55 -8.87 1.71
CA SER A 165 -21.00 -8.69 3.09
C SER A 165 -21.86 -9.86 3.61
N ALA A 166 -22.63 -10.50 2.73
CA ALA A 166 -23.42 -11.69 3.07
C ALA A 166 -22.55 -12.95 3.26
N HIS A 167 -21.28 -12.94 2.82
CA HIS A 167 -20.37 -14.09 2.90
C HIS A 167 -19.03 -13.71 3.56
N PRO A 168 -19.01 -13.39 4.87
CA PRO A 168 -17.80 -12.94 5.57
C PRO A 168 -16.58 -13.88 5.45
N PRO A 169 -16.72 -15.22 5.49
CA PRO A 169 -15.56 -16.12 5.33
C PRO A 169 -14.91 -16.02 3.94
N VAL A 170 -15.72 -15.87 2.89
CA VAL A 170 -15.23 -15.71 1.51
C VAL A 170 -14.50 -14.39 1.37
N LEU A 171 -15.08 -13.31 1.91
CA LEU A 171 -14.44 -12.01 1.92
C LEU A 171 -13.11 -12.06 2.67
N ALA A 172 -13.05 -12.65 3.85
CA ALA A 172 -11.81 -12.80 4.62
C ALA A 172 -10.74 -13.57 3.83
N ALA A 173 -11.10 -14.69 3.19
CA ALA A 173 -10.17 -15.47 2.37
C ALA A 173 -9.60 -14.66 1.20
N ILE A 174 -10.45 -13.90 0.48
CA ILE A 174 -10.00 -13.03 -0.61
C ILE A 174 -9.04 -11.95 -0.10
N LYS A 175 -9.36 -11.31 1.03
CA LYS A 175 -8.50 -10.28 1.62
C LYS A 175 -7.11 -10.83 1.96
N VAL A 176 -7.04 -12.00 2.60
CA VAL A 176 -5.76 -12.66 2.90
C VAL A 176 -5.01 -13.00 1.62
N ALA A 177 -5.70 -13.58 0.63
CA ALA A 177 -5.08 -13.92 -0.65
C ALA A 177 -4.48 -12.68 -1.34
N CYS A 178 -5.18 -11.54 -1.34
CA CYS A 178 -4.67 -10.28 -1.87
C CYS A 178 -3.41 -9.81 -1.14
N VAL A 179 -3.41 -9.82 0.20
CA VAL A 179 -2.24 -9.39 1.00
C VAL A 179 -1.06 -10.33 0.77
N VAL A 180 -1.26 -11.64 0.87
CA VAL A 180 -0.19 -12.64 0.74
C VAL A 180 0.40 -12.63 -0.67
N THR A 181 -0.45 -12.61 -1.71
CA THR A 181 0.02 -12.56 -3.10
C THR A 181 0.80 -11.28 -3.36
N GLY A 182 0.29 -10.12 -2.92
CA GLY A 182 1.00 -8.85 -3.03
C GLY A 182 2.38 -8.88 -2.37
N HIS A 183 2.51 -9.51 -1.20
CA HIS A 183 3.79 -9.62 -0.51
C HIS A 183 4.75 -10.59 -1.18
N ILE A 184 4.29 -11.75 -1.67
CA ILE A 184 5.15 -12.69 -2.41
C ILE A 184 5.76 -11.99 -3.63
N VAL A 185 4.92 -11.31 -4.42
CA VAL A 185 5.34 -10.53 -5.60
C VAL A 185 6.34 -9.44 -5.20
N ALA A 186 6.11 -8.73 -4.09
CA ALA A 186 7.02 -7.71 -3.59
C ALA A 186 8.38 -8.25 -3.12
N VAL A 187 8.40 -9.39 -2.43
CA VAL A 187 9.63 -10.04 -1.97
C VAL A 187 10.46 -10.50 -3.17
N ILE A 188 9.82 -11.10 -4.18
CA ILE A 188 10.49 -11.47 -5.44
C ILE A 188 11.10 -10.23 -6.11
N ALA A 189 10.32 -9.16 -6.26
CA ALA A 189 10.81 -7.91 -6.85
C ALA A 189 11.97 -7.29 -6.05
N ALA A 190 11.89 -7.30 -4.72
CA ALA A 190 12.96 -6.81 -3.86
C ALA A 190 14.23 -7.66 -3.98
N HIS A 191 14.07 -8.99 -4.05
CA HIS A 191 15.16 -9.94 -4.18
C HIS A 191 15.90 -9.79 -5.51
N ASP A 192 15.17 -9.80 -6.62
CA ASP A 192 15.73 -9.64 -7.96
C ASP A 192 16.49 -8.32 -8.10
N ARG A 193 15.98 -7.26 -7.46
CA ARG A 193 16.66 -5.97 -7.46
C ARG A 193 17.91 -5.98 -6.59
N ALA A 194 17.85 -6.59 -5.40
CA ALA A 194 18.99 -6.68 -4.49
C ALA A 194 20.18 -7.42 -5.15
N LEU A 195 19.92 -8.51 -5.86
CA LEU A 195 20.96 -9.24 -6.60
C LEU A 195 21.63 -8.40 -7.70
N ARG A 196 20.89 -7.49 -8.33
CA ARG A 196 21.41 -6.63 -9.41
C ARG A 196 22.13 -5.38 -8.91
N LEU A 197 21.77 -4.86 -7.73
CA LEU A 197 22.29 -3.59 -7.21
C LEU A 197 23.40 -3.75 -6.18
N LEU A 198 23.37 -4.81 -5.38
CA LEU A 198 24.21 -4.91 -4.19
C LEU A 198 25.53 -5.66 -4.48
N PRO A 199 26.67 -5.20 -3.93
CA PRO A 199 27.94 -5.91 -4.04
C PRO A 199 27.86 -7.32 -3.46
N ALA A 200 28.46 -8.32 -4.12
CA ALA A 200 28.37 -9.74 -3.75
C ALA A 200 28.65 -10.03 -2.26
N GLY A 201 29.60 -9.32 -1.63
CA GLY A 201 29.93 -9.50 -0.21
C GLY A 201 28.92 -8.92 0.80
N HIS A 202 27.96 -8.10 0.36
CA HIS A 202 27.00 -7.42 1.23
C HIS A 202 25.53 -7.67 0.83
N GLN A 203 25.28 -8.55 -0.14
CA GLN A 203 23.93 -8.93 -0.59
C GLN A 203 23.09 -9.48 0.55
N LEU A 204 23.66 -10.37 1.37
CA LEU A 204 22.98 -11.01 2.50
C LEU A 204 22.47 -10.00 3.54
N THR A 205 23.30 -9.06 3.99
CA THR A 205 22.92 -8.10 5.04
C THR A 205 21.89 -7.08 4.55
N GLY A 206 22.05 -6.58 3.33
CA GLY A 206 21.08 -5.69 2.68
C GLY A 206 19.74 -6.39 2.43
N GLN A 207 19.78 -7.63 1.95
CA GLN A 207 18.57 -8.43 1.71
C GLN A 207 17.84 -8.76 3.02
N LEU A 208 18.55 -9.15 4.08
CA LEU A 208 17.94 -9.47 5.38
C LEU A 208 17.24 -8.26 5.98
N THR A 209 17.85 -7.08 5.93
CA THR A 209 17.23 -5.87 6.50
C THR A 209 15.97 -5.48 5.74
N MET A 210 16.04 -5.54 4.40
CA MET A 210 14.89 -5.27 3.55
C MET A 210 13.76 -6.28 3.78
N MET A 211 14.10 -7.56 3.86
CA MET A 211 13.16 -8.65 4.11
C MET A 211 12.46 -8.48 5.45
N LEU A 212 13.19 -8.14 6.53
CA LEU A 212 12.60 -7.93 7.85
C LEU A 212 11.56 -6.80 7.85
N VAL A 213 11.83 -5.68 7.17
CA VAL A 213 10.86 -4.59 7.06
C VAL A 213 9.63 -5.00 6.26
N MET A 214 9.80 -5.71 5.14
CA MET A 214 8.67 -6.17 4.32
C MET A 214 7.79 -7.19 5.06
N VAL A 215 8.41 -8.11 5.81
CA VAL A 215 7.70 -9.06 6.66
C VAL A 215 6.97 -8.34 7.79
N GLY A 216 7.61 -7.35 8.42
CA GLY A 216 6.99 -6.48 9.41
C GLY A 216 5.72 -5.81 8.87
N TYR A 217 5.78 -5.25 7.65
CA TYR A 217 4.60 -4.69 7.00
C TYR A 217 3.50 -5.73 6.77
N THR A 218 3.85 -6.98 6.44
CA THR A 218 2.87 -8.06 6.28
C THR A 218 2.14 -8.33 7.60
N PHE A 219 2.88 -8.51 8.69
CA PHE A 219 2.30 -8.79 10.00
C PHE A 219 1.44 -7.64 10.48
N THR A 220 1.94 -6.40 10.36
CA THR A 220 1.14 -5.21 10.68
C THR A 220 -0.11 -5.14 9.82
N GLY A 221 -0.05 -5.51 8.54
CA GLY A 221 -1.20 -5.55 7.66
C GLY A 221 -2.26 -6.54 8.01
N LEU A 222 -1.86 -7.78 8.22
CA LEU A 222 -2.79 -8.82 8.65
C LEU A 222 -3.39 -8.48 10.02
N TYR A 223 -2.59 -7.91 10.93
CA TYR A 223 -3.10 -7.41 12.21
C TYR A 223 -4.16 -6.33 12.02
N LEU A 224 -3.89 -5.31 11.21
CA LEU A 224 -4.86 -4.24 10.93
C LEU A 224 -6.08 -4.72 10.14
N LEU A 225 -5.95 -5.81 9.38
CA LEU A 225 -7.03 -6.42 8.61
C LEU A 225 -8.02 -7.18 9.51
N PHE A 226 -7.54 -7.80 10.59
CA PHE A 226 -8.32 -8.71 11.45
C PHE A 226 -8.57 -8.20 12.87
N GLY A 227 -7.78 -7.25 13.37
CA GLY A 227 -7.64 -7.01 14.80
C GLY A 227 -7.31 -5.58 15.19
N GLY A 228 -7.74 -4.61 14.38
CA GLY A 228 -7.89 -3.22 14.82
C GLY A 228 -9.20 -3.05 15.60
#